data_AF-A0A841T3M0-F1
#
_entry.id   AF-A0A841T3M0-F1
#
_cell.length_a   1.000
_cell.length_b   1.000
_cell.length_c   1.000
_cell.angle_alpha   90.00
_cell.angle_beta   90.00
_cell.angle_gamma   90.00
#
_symmetry.space_group_name_H-M   'P 1'
#
loop_
_entity.id
_entity.type
_entity.pdbx_description
1 polymer ?
#
loop_
_entity_poly.entity_id
_entity_poly.type
_entity_poly.pdbx_seq_one_letter_code
_entity_poly.pdbx_strand_id
1 'polypeptide(L)'
;MTSMPEISLKAFNPKIESSLVGTIVGVSDSWRLLYANLASRWNPNWTWMTEPSPENYSSNDCSSDDCAFCHSGVAGSDIDPERMIAPELSLRKGAVLLWAGTDCGPVKMIRQLAGLIGIDEEKPLAEQDRRFVDILLYGYGEEPILYVHNGKQKIGCYRGCVNDLKFMREAGTTSKGNLRAIRYFSGPVVCKECNGSRLRLESRHIRIHGLSIVEALQLPVPEMLSFLRDVSRSVGREEGSDGMPLIEAIQARLEHLQRIGLQSLRL
;
A
#
# COMPACT_ATOMS: atom_id res chain seq x y z
N MET A 1 -13.86 -36.84 -4.63
CA MET A 1 -13.05 -36.64 -5.85
C MET A 1 -13.83 -35.69 -6.75
N THR A 2 -13.80 -34.41 -6.42
CA THR A 2 -14.48 -33.36 -7.20
C THR A 2 -13.43 -32.84 -8.16
N SER A 3 -13.59 -33.08 -9.46
CA SER A 3 -12.66 -32.58 -10.46
C SER A 3 -12.70 -31.06 -10.45
N MET A 4 -11.53 -30.44 -10.27
CA MET A 4 -11.39 -28.99 -10.29
C MET A 4 -11.67 -28.43 -11.69
N PRO A 5 -12.21 -27.20 -11.79
CA PRO A 5 -12.30 -26.53 -13.08
C PRO A 5 -10.88 -26.28 -13.63
N GLU A 6 -10.65 -26.62 -14.89
CA GLU A 6 -9.45 -26.26 -15.63
C GLU A 6 -9.32 -24.72 -15.67
N ILE A 7 -8.61 -24.15 -14.71
CA ILE A 7 -8.14 -22.77 -14.84
C ILE A 7 -7.20 -22.78 -16.03
N SER A 8 -7.63 -22.17 -17.12
CA SER A 8 -6.85 -22.04 -18.35
C SER A 8 -5.62 -21.19 -18.06
N LEU A 9 -4.57 -21.84 -17.57
CA LEU A 9 -3.22 -21.30 -17.51
C LEU A 9 -2.81 -21.08 -18.95
N LYS A 10 -2.96 -19.85 -19.45
CA LYS A 10 -2.40 -19.48 -20.75
C LYS A 10 -0.91 -19.81 -20.70
N ALA A 11 -0.51 -20.82 -21.48
CA ALA A 11 0.87 -21.24 -21.59
C ALA A 11 1.73 -20.02 -21.92
N PHE A 12 2.70 -19.72 -21.07
CA PHE A 12 3.61 -18.61 -21.30
C PHE A 12 4.42 -18.91 -22.56
N ASN A 13 4.18 -18.14 -23.63
CA ASN A 13 4.91 -18.28 -24.87
C ASN A 13 5.92 -17.13 -24.99
N PRO A 14 7.22 -17.38 -24.80
CA PRO A 14 8.24 -16.33 -24.87
C PRO A 14 8.44 -15.75 -26.27
N LYS A 15 7.80 -16.33 -27.31
CA LYS A 15 7.82 -15.84 -28.70
C LYS A 15 6.62 -14.96 -29.05
N ILE A 16 5.57 -14.94 -28.23
CA ILE A 16 4.45 -14.01 -28.35
C ILE A 16 4.82 -12.82 -27.46
N GLU A 17 4.86 -11.61 -28.02
CA GLU A 17 5.28 -10.39 -27.31
C GLU A 17 4.36 -10.08 -26.12
N SER A 18 4.57 -10.73 -24.97
CA SER A 18 4.08 -10.22 -23.69
C SER A 18 4.97 -9.06 -23.29
N SER A 19 4.38 -7.89 -22.99
CA SER A 19 5.13 -6.76 -22.45
C SER A 19 5.97 -7.19 -21.25
N LEU A 20 7.12 -6.54 -21.03
CA LEU A 20 7.96 -6.81 -19.86
C LEU A 20 7.14 -6.72 -18.56
N VAL A 21 6.28 -5.70 -18.48
CA VAL A 21 5.33 -5.52 -17.37
C VAL A 21 4.39 -6.72 -17.24
N GLY A 22 3.82 -7.22 -18.34
CA GLY A 22 2.97 -8.41 -18.33
C GLY A 22 3.72 -9.69 -17.89
N THR A 23 5.00 -9.80 -18.22
CA THR A 23 5.85 -10.91 -17.75
C THR A 23 6.06 -10.83 -16.23
N ILE A 24 6.41 -9.65 -15.72
CA ILE A 24 6.62 -9.37 -14.29
C ILE A 24 5.34 -9.64 -13.49
N VAL A 25 4.21 -9.07 -13.93
CA VAL A 25 2.90 -9.29 -13.28
C VAL A 25 2.52 -10.77 -13.30
N GLY A 26 2.72 -11.45 -14.44
CA GLY A 26 2.44 -12.87 -14.58
C GLY A 26 3.29 -13.78 -13.67
N VAL A 27 4.49 -13.36 -13.26
CA VAL A 27 5.28 -14.09 -12.25
C VAL A 27 4.60 -14.01 -10.88
N SER A 28 4.22 -12.81 -10.44
CA SER A 28 3.51 -12.61 -9.16
C SER A 28 2.19 -13.40 -9.11
N ASP A 29 1.39 -13.35 -10.17
CA ASP A 29 0.11 -14.06 -10.24
C ASP A 29 0.28 -15.58 -10.19
N SER A 30 1.26 -16.10 -10.93
CA SER A 30 1.56 -17.54 -10.92
C SER A 30 2.08 -17.99 -9.54
N TRP A 31 2.84 -17.15 -8.84
CA TRP A 31 3.33 -17.43 -7.49
C TRP A 31 2.19 -17.52 -6.47
N ARG A 32 1.20 -16.63 -6.58
CA ARG A 32 -0.02 -16.64 -5.77
C ARG A 32 -0.77 -17.96 -5.93
N LEU A 33 -1.00 -18.39 -7.17
CA LEU A 33 -1.63 -19.67 -7.46
C LEU A 33 -0.80 -20.86 -6.94
N LEU A 34 0.52 -20.82 -7.06
CA LEU A 34 1.39 -21.87 -6.53
C LEU A 34 1.25 -21.99 -5.00
N TYR A 35 1.28 -20.87 -4.29
CA TYR A 35 1.12 -20.85 -2.84
C TYR A 35 -0.27 -21.33 -2.40
N ALA A 36 -1.31 -20.97 -3.15
CA ALA A 36 -2.67 -21.45 -2.91
C ALA A 36 -2.78 -22.97 -3.01
N ASN A 37 -2.29 -23.55 -4.12
CA ASN A 37 -2.41 -24.98 -4.39
C ASN A 37 -1.56 -25.83 -3.44
N LEU A 38 -0.42 -25.30 -2.99
CA LEU A 38 0.49 -26.04 -2.11
C LEU A 38 0.27 -25.73 -0.62
N ALA A 39 -0.62 -24.80 -0.27
CA ALA A 39 -0.82 -24.32 1.10
C ALA A 39 -1.04 -25.45 2.11
N SER A 40 -2.02 -26.32 1.84
CA SER A 40 -2.44 -27.40 2.74
C SER A 40 -1.36 -28.46 2.93
N ARG A 41 -0.48 -28.66 1.93
CA ARG A 41 0.59 -29.66 1.99
C ARG A 41 1.75 -29.24 2.90
N TRP A 42 2.08 -27.94 2.94
CA TRP A 42 3.16 -27.41 3.78
C TRP A 42 2.68 -26.82 5.11
N ASN A 43 1.37 -26.66 5.30
CA ASN A 43 0.77 -26.10 6.51
C ASN A 43 -0.38 -26.99 7.03
N PRO A 44 -0.13 -28.27 7.35
CA PRO A 44 -1.18 -29.25 7.67
C PRO A 44 -1.91 -28.98 9.00
N ASN A 45 -1.29 -28.23 9.91
CA ASN A 45 -1.86 -27.89 11.23
C ASN A 45 -2.57 -26.53 11.25
N TRP A 46 -2.74 -25.89 10.10
CA TRP A 46 -3.37 -24.57 10.01
C TRP A 46 -4.89 -24.71 9.87
N THR A 47 -5.65 -24.06 10.75
CA THR A 47 -7.11 -23.99 10.65
C THR A 47 -7.50 -22.82 9.76
N TRP A 48 -7.97 -23.12 8.55
CA TRP A 48 -8.39 -22.10 7.59
C TRP A 48 -9.76 -21.52 7.95
N MET A 49 -9.89 -20.19 8.00
CA MET A 49 -11.22 -19.54 8.01
C MET A 49 -11.95 -19.71 6.66
N THR A 50 -11.19 -19.84 5.57
CA THR A 50 -11.66 -20.18 4.23
C THR A 50 -10.55 -21.00 3.57
N GLU A 51 -10.87 -22.17 3.03
CA GLU A 51 -9.85 -23.02 2.40
C GLU A 51 -9.15 -22.29 1.24
N PRO A 52 -7.81 -22.38 1.15
CA PRO A 52 -7.07 -21.81 0.04
C PRO A 52 -7.46 -22.54 -1.25
N SER A 53 -7.98 -21.81 -2.22
CA SER A 53 -8.32 -22.35 -3.54
C SER A 53 -7.82 -21.41 -4.63
N PRO A 54 -7.47 -21.91 -5.83
CA PRO A 54 -6.98 -21.09 -6.93
C PRO A 54 -7.92 -19.94 -7.35
N GLU A 55 -9.23 -20.15 -7.21
CA GLU A 55 -10.27 -19.14 -7.49
C GLU A 55 -10.16 -17.91 -6.60
N ASN A 56 -9.59 -18.08 -5.40
CA ASN A 56 -9.41 -16.99 -4.44
C ASN A 56 -8.21 -16.08 -4.77
N TYR A 57 -7.33 -16.45 -5.74
CA TYR A 57 -6.06 -15.76 -6.04
C TYR A 57 -5.98 -15.11 -7.44
N SER A 58 -7.09 -14.98 -8.17
CA SER A 58 -7.15 -14.35 -9.50
C SER A 58 -7.06 -12.81 -9.41
N SER A 59 -6.09 -12.21 -10.10
CA SER A 59 -5.76 -10.78 -10.03
C SER A 59 -6.71 -9.84 -10.78
N ASN A 60 -7.74 -10.37 -11.47
CA ASN A 60 -8.60 -9.60 -12.37
C ASN A 60 -10.04 -9.36 -11.89
N ASP A 61 -10.46 -10.00 -10.80
CA ASP A 61 -11.75 -9.77 -10.15
C ASP A 61 -11.49 -9.76 -8.65
N CYS A 62 -12.11 -8.83 -7.90
CA CYS A 62 -12.00 -8.73 -6.43
C CYS A 62 -12.01 -10.12 -5.79
N SER A 63 -10.82 -10.61 -5.48
CA SER A 63 -10.62 -11.99 -5.08
C SER A 63 -10.65 -12.03 -3.56
N SER A 64 -11.10 -13.15 -2.98
CA SER A 64 -11.19 -13.27 -1.53
C SER A 64 -9.82 -13.26 -0.81
N ASP A 65 -8.71 -13.32 -1.55
CA ASP A 65 -7.34 -13.15 -1.05
C ASP A 65 -6.80 -11.71 -1.10
N ASP A 66 -7.52 -10.77 -1.69
CA ASP A 66 -7.10 -9.37 -1.69
C ASP A 66 -7.11 -8.82 -0.27
N CYS A 67 -6.14 -7.95 0.05
CA CYS A 67 -6.17 -7.24 1.32
C CYS A 67 -7.50 -6.48 1.45
N ALA A 68 -8.31 -6.84 2.45
CA ALA A 68 -9.63 -6.25 2.69
C ALA A 68 -9.61 -4.72 2.88
N PHE A 69 -8.44 -4.13 3.12
CA PHE A 69 -8.26 -2.70 3.24
C PHE A 69 -7.91 -1.99 1.93
N CYS A 70 -7.27 -2.67 0.97
CA CYS A 70 -6.84 -2.04 -0.29
C CYS A 70 -7.37 -2.70 -1.57
N HIS A 71 -8.10 -3.82 -1.48
CA HIS A 71 -8.82 -4.51 -2.56
C HIS A 71 -8.02 -4.60 -3.88
N SER A 72 -6.77 -5.08 -3.82
CA SER A 72 -5.82 -5.21 -4.94
C SER A 72 -5.53 -3.97 -5.81
N GLY A 73 -6.13 -2.83 -5.49
CA GLY A 73 -5.84 -1.55 -6.13
C GLY A 73 -4.41 -1.09 -5.88
N VAL A 74 -3.96 -0.12 -6.69
CA VAL A 74 -2.85 0.75 -6.29
C VAL A 74 -3.21 1.24 -4.90
N ALA A 75 -2.40 0.87 -3.90
CA ALA A 75 -2.69 1.12 -2.50
C ALA A 75 -3.26 2.54 -2.35
N GLY A 76 -4.47 2.61 -1.79
CA GLY A 76 -5.36 3.75 -1.94
C GLY A 76 -4.62 5.07 -1.75
N SER A 77 -4.92 6.06 -2.58
CA SER A 77 -4.31 7.38 -2.44
C SER A 77 -4.86 8.08 -1.19
N ASP A 78 -4.21 7.86 -0.04
CA ASP A 78 -4.53 8.60 1.18
C ASP A 78 -3.81 9.96 1.18
N ILE A 79 -4.26 10.86 2.06
CA ILE A 79 -3.61 12.15 2.28
C ILE A 79 -2.18 11.90 2.76
N ASP A 80 -1.22 12.44 2.04
CA ASP A 80 0.20 12.39 2.33
C ASP A 80 0.60 13.60 3.19
N PRO A 81 0.89 13.39 4.50
CA PRO A 81 1.22 14.48 5.41
C PRO A 81 2.49 15.23 5.02
N GLU A 82 3.47 14.56 4.39
CA GLU A 82 4.73 15.18 4.00
C GLU A 82 4.51 16.26 2.94
N ARG A 83 3.49 16.11 2.10
CA ARG A 83 3.12 17.10 1.07
C ARG A 83 2.34 18.28 1.62
N MET A 84 1.94 18.27 2.89
CA MET A 84 1.10 19.32 3.49
C MET A 84 1.91 20.41 4.21
N ILE A 85 3.19 20.14 4.51
CA ILE A 85 4.06 21.03 5.27
C ILE A 85 5.29 21.38 4.43
N ALA A 86 5.60 22.66 4.34
CA ALA A 86 6.86 23.17 3.78
C ALA A 86 7.79 23.57 4.95
N PRO A 87 8.68 22.68 5.41
CA PRO A 87 9.49 22.90 6.62
C PRO A 87 10.46 24.09 6.49
N GLU A 88 10.86 24.45 5.28
CA GLU A 88 11.72 25.58 4.96
C GLU A 88 11.03 26.95 5.07
N LEU A 89 9.69 26.98 5.19
CA LEU A 89 8.91 28.20 5.34
C LEU A 89 8.51 28.42 6.80
N SER A 90 8.27 29.69 7.13
CA SER A 90 7.67 30.08 8.40
C SER A 90 6.15 30.06 8.35
N LEU A 91 5.48 30.10 9.51
CA LEU A 91 4.02 30.16 9.56
C LEU A 91 3.48 31.38 8.81
N ARG A 92 4.15 32.54 8.95
CA ARG A 92 3.83 33.78 8.22
C ARG A 92 3.93 33.63 6.70
N LYS A 93 4.90 32.85 6.22
CA LYS A 93 5.14 32.58 4.80
C LYS A 93 4.29 31.44 4.24
N GLY A 94 3.44 30.80 5.05
CA GLY A 94 2.52 29.76 4.59
C GLY A 94 3.09 28.35 4.64
N ALA A 95 3.82 27.99 5.70
CA ALA A 95 4.37 26.65 5.87
C ALA A 95 3.32 25.52 5.89
N VAL A 96 2.07 25.81 6.25
CA VAL A 96 0.95 24.85 6.13
C VAL A 96 0.27 25.04 4.78
N LEU A 97 0.63 24.19 3.81
CA LEU A 97 0.32 24.40 2.40
C LEU A 97 -1.18 24.37 2.10
N LEU A 98 -1.96 23.58 2.83
CA LEU A 98 -3.42 23.54 2.69
C LEU A 98 -4.08 24.91 2.91
N TRP A 99 -3.51 25.70 3.82
CA TRP A 99 -4.07 26.98 4.26
C TRP A 99 -3.24 28.19 3.82
N ALA A 100 -2.16 27.97 3.08
CA ALA A 100 -1.26 29.01 2.62
C ALA A 100 -2.01 30.07 1.81
N GLY A 101 -1.85 31.34 2.19
CA GLY A 101 -2.52 32.47 1.54
C GLY A 101 -4.03 32.59 1.80
N THR A 102 -4.61 31.78 2.69
CA THR A 102 -6.04 31.84 3.04
C THR A 102 -6.28 32.58 4.36
N ASP A 103 -7.43 33.24 4.49
CA ASP A 103 -7.90 33.80 5.75
C ASP A 103 -9.08 32.98 6.29
N CYS A 104 -8.77 31.93 7.05
CA CYS A 104 -9.76 30.99 7.58
C CYS A 104 -9.55 30.71 9.08
N GLY A 105 -10.57 30.11 9.71
CA GLY A 105 -10.52 29.71 11.12
C GLY A 105 -9.26 28.91 11.50
N PRO A 106 -8.90 27.84 10.76
CA PRO A 106 -7.65 27.09 10.96
C PRO A 106 -6.40 27.96 11.07
N VAL A 107 -6.21 28.92 10.16
CA VAL A 107 -5.05 29.83 10.18
C VAL A 107 -5.02 30.69 11.45
N LYS A 108 -6.18 31.15 11.93
CA LYS A 108 -6.25 31.93 13.18
C LYS A 108 -5.96 31.06 14.40
N MET A 109 -6.45 29.83 14.43
CA MET A 109 -6.16 28.88 15.52
C MET A 109 -4.68 28.52 15.57
N ILE A 110 -4.04 28.24 14.43
CA ILE A 110 -2.60 27.94 14.34
C ILE A 110 -1.76 29.09 14.93
N ARG A 111 -2.10 30.35 14.63
CA ARG A 111 -1.38 31.51 15.20
C ARG A 111 -1.53 31.62 16.72
N GLN A 112 -2.73 31.37 17.23
CA GLN A 112 -2.94 31.35 18.69
C GLN A 112 -2.15 30.21 19.36
N LEU A 113 -2.14 29.02 18.75
CA LEU A 113 -1.35 27.88 19.22
C LEU A 113 0.16 28.18 19.20
N ALA A 114 0.66 28.82 18.14
CA ALA A 114 2.05 29.22 18.07
C ALA A 114 2.43 30.13 19.26
N GLY A 115 1.57 31.09 19.60
CA GLY A 115 1.76 31.96 20.77
C GLY A 115 1.73 31.21 22.10
N LEU A 116 0.84 30.22 22.27
CA LEU A 116 0.73 29.41 23.50
C LEU A 116 1.95 28.51 23.72
N ILE A 117 2.50 27.95 22.65
CA ILE A 117 3.61 26.99 22.69
C ILE A 117 4.98 27.70 22.59
N GLY A 118 4.99 29.00 22.29
CA GLY A 118 6.22 29.79 22.15
C GLY A 118 6.95 29.57 20.82
N ILE A 119 6.22 29.23 19.76
CA ILE A 119 6.74 29.07 18.40
C ILE A 119 6.90 30.44 17.75
N ASP A 120 8.06 30.67 17.13
CA ASP A 120 8.33 31.91 16.39
C ASP A 120 7.72 31.84 14.98
N GLU A 121 6.69 32.66 14.73
CA GLU A 121 5.96 32.67 13.45
C GLU A 121 6.81 33.12 12.24
N GLU A 122 7.95 33.78 12.48
CA GLU A 122 8.83 34.31 11.43
C GLU A 122 9.95 33.34 11.05
N LYS A 123 10.26 32.35 11.91
CA LYS A 123 11.30 31.35 11.66
C LYS A 123 10.78 30.16 10.86
N PRO A 124 11.64 29.51 10.03
CA PRO A 124 11.29 28.26 9.36
C PRO A 124 10.87 27.17 10.35
N LEU A 125 9.86 26.37 10.00
CA LEU A 125 9.40 25.26 10.85
C LEU A 125 10.50 24.22 11.13
N ALA A 126 11.44 24.03 10.20
CA ALA A 126 12.59 23.14 10.36
C ALA A 126 13.49 23.51 11.56
N GLU A 127 13.46 24.77 12.00
CA GLU A 127 14.24 25.30 13.13
C GLU A 127 13.44 25.33 14.44
N GLN A 128 12.17 24.89 14.41
CA GLN A 128 11.25 24.92 15.55
C GLN A 128 11.02 23.51 16.13
N ASP A 129 10.24 23.42 17.21
CA ASP A 129 9.90 22.14 17.84
C ASP A 129 9.15 21.23 16.85
N ARG A 130 9.66 20.02 16.66
CA ARG A 130 9.03 18.99 15.82
C ARG A 130 7.62 18.62 16.29
N ARG A 131 7.34 18.68 17.59
CA ARG A 131 6.00 18.43 18.14
C ARG A 131 4.96 19.38 17.57
N PHE A 132 5.37 20.59 17.21
CA PHE A 132 4.46 21.55 16.60
C PHE A 132 4.05 21.12 15.20
N VAL A 133 4.92 20.46 14.42
CA VAL A 133 4.55 19.90 13.11
C VAL A 133 3.46 18.83 13.25
N ASP A 134 3.55 17.96 14.26
CA ASP A 134 2.52 16.97 14.54
C ASP A 134 1.19 17.63 14.90
N ILE A 135 1.22 18.73 15.69
CA ILE A 135 0.04 19.52 15.99
C ILE A 135 -0.57 20.13 14.72
N LEU A 136 0.25 20.66 13.81
CA LEU A 136 -0.22 21.20 12.52
C LEU A 136 -0.91 20.13 11.66
N LEU A 137 -0.35 18.92 11.63
CA LEU A 137 -0.85 17.81 10.80
C LEU A 137 -2.11 17.16 11.39
N TYR A 138 -2.09 16.84 12.69
CA TYR A 138 -3.06 15.95 13.34
C TYR A 138 -3.90 16.63 14.42
N GLY A 139 -3.63 17.90 14.70
CA GLY A 139 -4.43 18.72 15.59
C GLY A 139 -3.85 18.86 16.99
N TYR A 140 -4.49 19.73 17.77
CA TYR A 140 -4.18 19.98 19.17
C TYR A 140 -5.30 19.37 20.03
N GLY A 141 -4.96 18.33 20.79
CA GLY A 141 -5.92 17.51 21.53
C GLY A 141 -6.11 17.87 23.00
N GLU A 142 -5.47 18.94 23.49
CA GLU A 142 -5.52 19.30 24.92
C GLU A 142 -6.74 20.16 25.26
N GLU A 143 -6.74 21.43 24.86
CA GLU A 143 -7.80 22.39 25.19
C GLU A 143 -8.31 23.15 23.95
N PRO A 144 -9.60 23.54 23.95
CA PRO A 144 -10.15 24.38 22.90
C PRO A 144 -9.51 25.77 22.93
N ILE A 145 -9.20 26.29 21.74
CA ILE A 145 -8.46 27.53 21.56
C ILE A 145 -9.45 28.69 21.39
N LEU A 146 -9.25 29.77 22.14
CA LEU A 146 -9.92 31.05 21.88
C LEU A 146 -9.20 31.77 20.73
N TYR A 147 -9.91 32.07 19.65
CA TYR A 147 -9.36 32.76 18.50
C TYR A 147 -10.32 33.82 17.95
N VAL A 148 -9.76 34.83 17.29
CA VAL A 148 -10.54 35.89 16.63
C VAL A 148 -10.55 35.66 15.13
N HIS A 149 -11.73 35.59 14.54
CA HIS A 149 -11.90 35.50 13.09
C HIS A 149 -13.08 36.37 12.66
N ASN A 150 -12.87 37.24 11.66
CA ASN A 150 -13.83 38.24 11.19
C ASN A 150 -14.39 39.12 12.33
N GLY A 151 -13.51 39.57 13.23
CA GLY A 151 -13.85 40.45 14.35
C GLY A 151 -14.65 39.80 15.49
N LYS A 152 -14.94 38.49 15.41
CA LYS A 152 -15.68 37.75 16.45
C LYS A 152 -14.74 36.78 17.17
N GLN A 153 -14.82 36.76 18.50
CA GLN A 153 -14.21 35.71 19.30
C GLN A 153 -14.95 34.40 19.09
N LYS A 154 -14.20 33.32 18.87
CA LYS A 154 -14.68 31.97 18.67
C LYS A 154 -13.83 31.02 19.51
N ILE A 155 -14.45 29.91 19.90
CA ILE A 155 -13.79 28.83 20.63
C ILE A 155 -13.87 27.60 19.75
N GLY A 156 -12.75 26.89 19.57
CA GLY A 156 -12.72 25.68 18.77
C GLY A 156 -11.44 24.86 18.94
N CYS A 157 -11.53 23.59 18.60
CA CYS A 157 -10.38 22.69 18.59
C CYS A 157 -9.75 22.67 17.20
N TYR A 158 -8.43 22.80 17.14
CA TYR A 158 -7.71 22.64 15.89
C TYR A 158 -7.54 21.14 15.59
N ARG A 159 -8.17 20.65 14.51
CA ARG A 159 -8.16 19.23 14.16
C ARG A 159 -6.92 18.77 13.40
N GLY A 160 -6.13 19.70 12.86
CA GLY A 160 -5.01 19.38 11.97
C GLY A 160 -5.42 19.33 10.50
N CYS A 161 -4.49 19.71 9.63
CA CYS A 161 -4.77 19.81 8.19
C CYS A 161 -5.06 18.46 7.53
N VAL A 162 -4.44 17.36 8.00
CA VAL A 162 -4.70 16.00 7.49
C VAL A 162 -6.14 15.61 7.81
N ASN A 163 -6.55 15.78 9.07
CA ASN A 163 -7.89 15.41 9.52
C ASN A 163 -8.97 16.27 8.87
N ASP A 164 -8.70 17.56 8.63
CA ASP A 164 -9.63 18.42 7.90
C ASP A 164 -9.84 17.94 6.44
N LEU A 165 -8.78 17.55 5.72
CA LEU A 165 -8.94 16.98 4.38
C LEU A 165 -9.64 15.62 4.38
N LYS A 166 -9.33 14.76 5.37
CA LYS A 166 -10.02 13.46 5.55
C LYS A 166 -11.51 13.66 5.75
N PHE A 167 -11.88 14.56 6.67
CA PHE A 167 -13.27 14.93 6.91
C PHE A 167 -13.96 15.48 5.65
N MET A 168 -13.31 16.39 4.90
CA MET A 168 -13.89 16.93 3.66
C MET A 168 -14.15 15.85 2.60
N ARG A 169 -13.27 14.86 2.49
CA ARG A 169 -13.41 13.73 1.58
C ARG A 169 -14.54 12.80 2.01
N GLU A 170 -14.58 12.42 3.29
CA GLU A 170 -15.60 11.53 3.86
C GLU A 170 -17.00 12.16 3.83
N ALA A 171 -17.10 13.46 4.07
CA ALA A 171 -18.35 14.21 3.97
C ALA A 171 -18.83 14.42 2.52
N GLY A 172 -18.10 13.94 1.51
CA GLY A 172 -18.50 14.02 0.10
C GLY A 172 -18.51 15.46 -0.44
N THR A 173 -17.49 16.26 -0.13
CA THR A 173 -17.43 17.67 -0.56
C THR A 173 -17.60 17.84 -2.08
N THR A 174 -18.46 18.77 -2.50
CA THR A 174 -18.69 19.12 -3.91
C THR A 174 -17.88 20.36 -4.35
N SER A 175 -17.14 20.98 -3.43
CA SER A 175 -16.31 22.15 -3.72
C SER A 175 -15.16 21.77 -4.64
N LYS A 176 -15.10 22.42 -5.83
CA LYS A 176 -13.99 22.23 -6.78
C LYS A 176 -12.63 22.53 -6.16
N GLY A 177 -12.56 23.49 -5.22
CA GLY A 177 -11.33 23.81 -4.50
C GLY A 177 -10.86 22.68 -3.59
N ASN A 178 -11.78 22.16 -2.77
CA ASN A 178 -11.48 21.06 -1.84
C ASN A 178 -11.12 19.78 -2.59
N LEU A 179 -11.84 19.47 -3.68
CA LEU A 179 -11.53 18.32 -4.53
C LEU A 179 -10.14 18.41 -5.17
N ARG A 180 -9.70 19.62 -5.56
CA ARG A 180 -8.32 19.84 -6.04
C ARG A 180 -7.31 19.65 -4.91
N ALA A 181 -7.57 20.19 -3.72
CA ALA A 181 -6.69 20.03 -2.57
C ALA A 181 -6.54 18.55 -2.17
N ILE A 182 -7.65 17.82 -2.02
CA ILE A 182 -7.63 16.37 -1.73
C ILE A 182 -6.78 15.63 -2.75
N ARG A 183 -7.00 15.87 -4.05
CA ARG A 183 -6.21 15.22 -5.11
C ARG A 183 -4.73 15.57 -5.06
N TYR A 184 -4.39 16.82 -4.79
CA TYR A 184 -3.01 17.30 -4.76
C TYR A 184 -2.23 16.74 -3.58
N PHE A 185 -2.85 16.74 -2.39
CA PHE A 185 -2.25 16.25 -1.16
C PHE A 185 -2.39 14.74 -0.98
N SER A 186 -3.15 14.05 -1.84
CA SER A 186 -3.13 12.58 -1.88
C SER A 186 -1.85 12.06 -2.53
N GLY A 187 -1.26 11.02 -1.94
CA GLY A 187 -0.07 10.32 -2.43
C GLY A 187 -0.27 8.80 -2.47
N PRO A 188 0.59 8.05 -3.17
CA PRO A 188 0.57 6.59 -3.10
C PRO A 188 0.97 6.16 -1.69
N VAL A 189 0.05 5.59 -0.91
CA VAL A 189 0.35 5.12 0.43
C VAL A 189 0.49 3.61 0.40
N VAL A 190 1.65 3.09 0.81
CA VAL A 190 1.79 1.65 1.06
C VAL A 190 0.78 1.27 2.14
N CYS A 191 -0.13 0.36 1.81
CA CYS A 191 -1.16 -0.09 2.73
C CYS A 191 -0.50 -0.63 4.01
N LYS A 192 -0.76 -0.01 5.17
CA LYS A 192 -0.16 -0.40 6.46
C LYS A 192 -0.56 -1.79 6.93
N GLU A 193 -1.71 -2.29 6.45
CA GLU A 193 -2.24 -3.60 6.82
C GLU A 193 -1.54 -4.73 6.07
N CYS A 194 -1.30 -4.56 4.77
CA CYS A 194 -0.60 -5.57 3.95
C CYS A 194 0.87 -5.23 3.64
N ASN A 195 1.37 -4.08 4.09
CA ASN A 195 2.68 -3.52 3.70
C ASN A 195 2.94 -3.54 2.19
N GLY A 196 1.88 -3.31 1.41
CA GLY A 196 1.97 -3.29 -0.06
C GLY A 196 1.96 -4.67 -0.71
N SER A 197 1.88 -5.78 0.04
CA SER A 197 1.76 -7.13 -0.55
C SER A 197 0.44 -7.35 -1.29
N ARG A 198 -0.59 -6.57 -0.93
CA ARG A 198 -1.98 -6.66 -1.44
C ARG A 198 -2.67 -7.98 -1.12
N LEU A 199 -2.09 -8.80 -0.25
CA LEU A 199 -2.63 -10.08 0.19
C LEU A 199 -3.30 -9.94 1.56
N ARG A 200 -4.36 -10.72 1.80
CA ARG A 200 -4.95 -10.90 3.14
C ARG A 200 -3.95 -11.50 4.13
N LEU A 201 -4.31 -11.47 5.40
CA LEU A 201 -3.40 -11.90 6.48
C LEU A 201 -3.05 -13.38 6.35
N GLU A 202 -4.03 -14.22 6.05
CA GLU A 202 -3.94 -15.68 5.95
C GLU A 202 -2.94 -16.10 4.88
N SER A 203 -3.02 -15.52 3.67
CA SER A 203 -2.12 -15.84 2.56
C SER A 203 -0.68 -15.45 2.84
N ARG A 204 -0.46 -14.39 3.64
CA ARG A 204 0.89 -13.99 4.08
C ARG A 204 1.52 -14.97 5.07
N HIS A 205 0.70 -15.75 5.79
CA HIS A 205 1.20 -16.74 6.76
C HIS A 205 1.53 -18.09 6.13
N ILE A 206 1.04 -18.36 4.92
CA ILE A 206 1.37 -19.59 4.18
C ILE A 206 2.87 -19.60 3.92
N ARG A 207 3.54 -20.65 4.39
CA ARG A 207 4.95 -20.87 4.10
C ARG A 207 5.14 -22.12 3.26
N ILE A 208 6.02 -22.02 2.27
CA ILE A 208 6.54 -23.13 1.48
C ILE A 208 8.06 -23.12 1.67
N HIS A 209 8.64 -24.24 2.08
CA HIS A 209 10.07 -24.31 2.43
C HIS A 209 10.53 -23.20 3.40
N GLY A 210 9.66 -22.79 4.31
CA GLY A 210 9.96 -21.77 5.32
C GLY A 210 9.82 -20.32 4.85
N LEU A 211 9.50 -20.06 3.58
CA LEU A 211 9.27 -18.71 3.06
C LEU A 211 7.79 -18.43 2.79
N SER A 212 7.31 -17.28 3.25
CA SER A 212 6.05 -16.71 2.82
C SER A 212 6.12 -16.23 1.38
N ILE A 213 4.96 -16.05 0.75
CA ILE A 213 4.87 -15.50 -0.60
C ILE A 213 5.50 -14.11 -0.72
N VAL A 214 5.38 -13.28 0.33
CA VAL A 214 5.98 -11.94 0.36
C VAL A 214 7.49 -12.04 0.37
N GLU A 215 8.05 -12.93 1.17
CA GLU A 215 9.50 -13.16 1.24
C GLU A 215 10.02 -13.74 -0.08
N ALA A 216 9.31 -14.70 -0.68
CA ALA A 216 9.70 -15.32 -1.95
C ALA A 216 9.72 -14.32 -3.11
N LEU A 217 8.75 -13.39 -3.19
CA LEU A 217 8.70 -12.34 -4.21
C LEU A 217 9.76 -11.23 -4.02
N GLN A 218 10.35 -11.12 -2.83
CA GLN A 218 11.42 -10.16 -2.55
C GLN A 218 12.83 -10.71 -2.78
N LEU A 219 12.95 -11.99 -3.16
CA LEU A 219 14.22 -12.58 -3.57
C LEU A 219 14.66 -12.02 -4.96
N PRO A 220 15.97 -11.86 -5.22
CA PRO A 220 16.47 -11.68 -6.57
C PRO A 220 16.09 -12.84 -7.50
N VAL A 221 15.96 -12.59 -8.80
CA VAL A 221 15.53 -13.60 -9.80
C VAL A 221 16.34 -14.92 -9.74
N PRO A 222 17.68 -14.92 -9.61
CA PRO A 222 18.45 -16.16 -9.46
C PRO A 222 18.09 -16.96 -8.21
N GLU A 223 17.79 -16.28 -7.10
CA GLU A 223 17.40 -16.90 -5.84
C GLU A 223 15.97 -17.43 -5.92
N MET A 224 15.05 -16.69 -6.56
CA MET A 224 13.71 -17.18 -6.90
C MET A 224 13.75 -18.48 -7.71
N LEU A 225 14.64 -18.56 -8.72
CA LEU A 225 14.84 -19.78 -9.53
C LEU A 225 15.37 -20.94 -8.68
N SER A 226 16.31 -20.68 -7.77
CA SER A 226 16.83 -21.70 -6.86
C SER A 226 15.74 -22.22 -5.93
N PHE A 227 15.00 -21.32 -5.30
CA PHE A 227 13.87 -21.66 -4.43
C PHE A 227 12.83 -22.50 -5.17
N LEU A 228 12.43 -22.08 -6.37
CA LEU A 228 11.44 -22.80 -7.17
C LEU A 228 11.91 -24.22 -7.55
N ARG A 229 13.21 -24.40 -7.79
CA ARG A 229 13.80 -25.71 -8.06
C ARG A 229 13.70 -26.63 -6.84
N ASP A 230 13.92 -26.11 -5.63
CA ASP A 230 13.81 -26.89 -4.40
C ASP A 230 12.35 -27.26 -4.09
N VAL A 231 11.41 -26.35 -4.36
CA VAL A 231 9.96 -26.64 -4.33
C VAL A 231 9.62 -27.74 -5.32
N SER A 232 10.08 -27.65 -6.57
CA SER A 232 9.84 -28.65 -7.62
C SER A 232 10.32 -30.06 -7.23
N ARG A 233 11.52 -30.16 -6.66
CA ARG A 233 12.06 -31.45 -6.17
C ARG A 233 11.18 -32.06 -5.08
N SER A 234 10.63 -31.22 -4.21
CA SER A 234 9.83 -31.66 -3.06
C SER A 234 8.41 -32.00 -3.46
N VAL A 235 7.83 -31.32 -4.46
CA VAL A 235 6.51 -31.65 -5.01
C VAL A 235 6.53 -33.05 -5.65
N GLY A 236 7.62 -33.42 -6.33
CA GLY A 236 7.78 -34.70 -7.02
C GLY A 236 7.08 -34.73 -8.39
N ARG A 237 7.39 -35.74 -9.23
CA ARG A 237 6.71 -35.98 -10.52
C ARG A 237 5.48 -36.88 -10.36
N GLU A 238 4.70 -36.72 -9.29
CA GLU A 238 3.46 -37.47 -9.18
C GLU A 238 2.46 -36.94 -10.22
N GLU A 239 1.94 -37.85 -11.05
CA GLU A 239 0.93 -37.55 -12.06
C GLU A 239 -0.30 -36.92 -11.38
N GLY A 240 -0.64 -35.69 -11.77
CA GLY A 240 -1.78 -34.96 -11.22
C GLY A 240 -1.47 -33.98 -10.07
N SER A 241 -0.20 -33.68 -9.77
CA SER A 241 0.09 -32.58 -8.83
C SER A 241 -0.24 -31.21 -9.46
N ASP A 242 -1.24 -30.53 -8.91
CA ASP A 242 -1.75 -29.23 -9.40
C ASP A 242 -0.66 -28.12 -9.46
N GLY A 243 0.47 -28.33 -8.78
CA GLY A 243 1.58 -27.38 -8.72
C GLY A 243 2.58 -27.43 -9.87
N MET A 244 2.77 -28.57 -10.55
CA MET A 244 3.88 -28.69 -11.53
C MET A 244 3.73 -27.80 -12.77
N PRO A 245 2.54 -27.67 -13.39
CA PRO A 245 2.34 -26.73 -14.50
C PRO A 245 2.60 -25.26 -14.10
N LEU A 246 2.27 -24.89 -12.86
CA LEU A 246 2.54 -23.55 -12.31
C LEU A 246 4.04 -23.33 -12.13
N ILE A 247 4.75 -24.31 -11.58
CA ILE A 247 6.21 -24.28 -11.41
C ILE A 247 6.90 -24.06 -12.75
N GLU A 248 6.54 -24.83 -13.78
CA GLU A 248 7.11 -24.70 -15.12
C GLU A 248 6.82 -23.32 -15.73
N ALA A 249 5.60 -22.82 -15.56
CA ALA A 249 5.20 -21.50 -16.07
C ALA A 249 5.91 -20.34 -15.35
N ILE A 250 6.16 -20.45 -14.05
CA ILE A 250 6.94 -19.47 -13.28
C ILE A 250 8.40 -19.54 -13.73
N GLN A 251 8.98 -20.73 -13.81
CA GLN A 251 10.36 -20.94 -14.19
C GLN A 251 10.65 -20.34 -15.57
N ALA A 252 9.79 -20.60 -16.56
CA ALA A 252 9.95 -20.08 -17.91
C ALA A 252 9.97 -18.53 -17.95
N ARG A 253 9.15 -17.87 -17.12
CA ARG A 253 9.12 -16.40 -17.00
C ARG A 253 10.37 -15.85 -16.31
N LEU A 254 10.79 -16.47 -15.20
CA LEU A 254 12.00 -16.07 -14.48
C LEU A 254 13.26 -16.25 -15.34
N GLU A 255 13.38 -17.36 -16.07
CA GLU A 255 14.49 -17.60 -17.00
C GLU A 255 14.49 -16.58 -18.14
N HIS A 256 13.31 -16.15 -18.60
CA HIS A 256 13.22 -15.05 -19.56
C HIS A 256 13.73 -13.73 -18.95
N LEU A 257 13.29 -13.36 -17.74
CA LEU A 257 13.77 -12.16 -17.03
C LEU A 257 15.30 -12.20 -16.81
N GLN A 258 15.85 -13.37 -16.49
CA GLN A 258 17.28 -13.56 -16.35
C GLN A 258 18.02 -13.38 -17.68
N ARG A 259 17.49 -13.92 -18.78
CA ARG A 259 18.08 -13.84 -20.13
C ARG A 259 18.15 -12.40 -20.64
N ILE A 260 17.17 -11.56 -20.31
CA ILE A 260 17.16 -10.13 -20.67
C ILE A 260 17.94 -9.25 -19.68
N GLY A 261 18.55 -9.83 -18.64
CA GLY A 261 19.46 -9.14 -17.73
C GLY A 261 18.85 -8.59 -16.44
N LEU A 262 17.59 -8.88 -16.11
CA LEU A 262 16.90 -8.36 -14.93
C LEU A 262 17.13 -9.20 -13.66
N GLN A 263 18.39 -9.48 -13.36
CA GLN A 263 18.76 -10.43 -12.29
C GLN A 263 18.50 -9.90 -10.88
N SER A 264 18.56 -8.57 -10.68
CA SER A 264 18.35 -7.92 -9.39
C SER A 264 16.89 -7.52 -9.13
N LEU A 265 15.97 -7.83 -10.05
CA LEU A 265 14.56 -7.47 -9.93
C LEU A 265 13.93 -8.18 -8.73
N ARG A 266 13.13 -7.43 -7.96
CA ARG A 266 12.27 -7.90 -6.87
C ARG A 266 10.82 -7.51 -7.20
N LEU A 267 9.86 -8.33 -6.79
CA LEU A 267 8.46 -8.27 -7.21
C LEU A 267 7.52 -7.85 -6.07
#